data_AF-X1UXB8-F1
#
_entry.id   AF-X1UXB8-F1
#
_cell.length_a   1.000
_cell.length_b   1.000
_cell.length_c   1.000
_cell.angle_alpha   90.00
_cell.angle_beta   90.00
_cell.angle_gamma   90.00
#
_symmetry.space_group_name_H-M   'P 1'
#
loop_
_entity.id
_entity.type
_entity.pdbx_description
1 polymer ?
#
loop_
_entity_poly.entity_id
_entity_poly.type
_entity_poly.pdbx_seq_one_letter_code
_entity_poly.pdbx_strand_id
1 'polypeptide(L)'
;AEVEKIQAKAIVIGASMRDEVSLEVIVKLAKKKTILAADVQSFIRVNDNGKLIPKEWPEKQSILSHLDILKTDAVEAELLFGKCDLYTAAKKMHDLGPQEVVITHRDGLLVYADGNFYEEKFFPKEIIGRSGRGDTCI
;
A
#
# COMPACT_ATOMS: atom_id res chain seq x y z
N ALA A 1 -13.54 -17.82 12.32
CA ALA A 1 -12.25 -17.56 11.64
C ALA A 1 -11.59 -16.30 12.23
N GLU A 2 -10.26 -16.17 12.18
CA GLU A 2 -9.47 -15.17 12.95
C GLU A 2 -10.02 -13.73 12.94
N VAL A 3 -10.55 -13.26 11.81
CA VAL A 3 -11.06 -11.88 11.65
C VAL A 3 -12.58 -11.75 11.73
N GLU A 4 -13.30 -12.82 12.02
CA GLU A 4 -14.76 -12.87 11.95
C GLU A 4 -15.43 -11.87 12.90
N LYS A 5 -14.92 -11.78 14.13
CA LYS A 5 -15.45 -10.88 15.18
C LYS A 5 -14.91 -9.45 15.08
N ILE A 6 -13.98 -9.16 14.17
CA ILE A 6 -13.47 -7.80 13.99
C ILE A 6 -14.55 -6.92 13.37
N GLN A 7 -14.81 -5.78 14.03
CA GLN A 7 -15.68 -4.72 13.55
C GLN A 7 -14.93 -3.40 13.68
N ALA A 8 -14.72 -2.73 12.55
CA ALA A 8 -14.08 -1.44 12.47
C ALA A 8 -14.65 -0.66 11.29
N LYS A 9 -14.52 0.68 11.32
CA LYS A 9 -14.86 1.53 10.18
C LYS A 9 -13.80 1.46 9.08
N ALA A 10 -12.55 1.29 9.48
CA ALA A 10 -11.39 1.15 8.62
C ALA A 10 -10.45 0.09 9.20
N ILE A 11 -9.78 -0.66 8.33
CA ILE A 11 -8.79 -1.67 8.66
C ILE A 11 -7.59 -1.46 7.74
N VAL A 12 -6.39 -1.42 8.33
CA VAL A 12 -5.14 -1.27 7.59
C VAL A 12 -4.35 -2.58 7.66
N ILE A 13 -4.00 -3.12 6.49
CA ILE A 13 -3.05 -4.23 6.35
C ILE A 13 -1.66 -3.62 6.17
N GLY A 14 -0.94 -3.50 7.30
CA GLY A 14 0.45 -3.00 7.35
C GLY A 14 1.43 -4.12 7.70
N ALA A 15 1.47 -5.18 6.89
CA ALA A 15 2.37 -6.29 7.13
C ALA A 15 3.83 -5.93 6.79
N SER A 16 4.76 -6.57 7.48
CA SER A 16 6.20 -6.41 7.25
C SER A 16 6.68 -7.18 6.01
N MET A 17 5.98 -8.26 5.65
CA MET A 17 6.30 -9.10 4.50
C MET A 17 5.07 -9.85 3.97
N ARG A 18 5.20 -10.36 2.73
CA ARG A 18 4.26 -11.26 2.07
C ARG A 18 3.98 -12.48 2.96
N ASP A 19 2.74 -12.96 2.88
CA ASP A 19 2.21 -14.13 3.58
C ASP A 19 1.99 -13.97 5.09
N GLU A 20 2.30 -12.82 5.70
CA GLU A 20 1.86 -12.51 7.08
C GLU A 20 0.34 -12.36 7.19
N VAL A 21 -0.30 -11.86 6.12
CA VAL A 21 -1.76 -11.78 6.00
C VAL A 21 -2.19 -12.50 4.74
N SER A 22 -2.91 -13.61 4.89
CA SER A 22 -3.31 -14.45 3.77
C SER A 22 -4.40 -13.80 2.92
N LEU A 23 -4.46 -14.15 1.62
CA LEU A 23 -5.54 -13.72 0.72
C LEU A 23 -6.93 -14.08 1.27
N GLU A 24 -7.08 -15.23 1.95
CA GLU A 24 -8.34 -15.62 2.58
C GLU A 24 -8.79 -14.61 3.64
N VAL A 25 -7.85 -14.09 4.45
CA VAL A 25 -8.14 -13.04 5.44
C VAL A 25 -8.57 -11.75 4.73
N ILE A 26 -7.83 -11.33 3.70
CA ILE A 26 -8.16 -10.11 2.92
C ILE A 26 -9.56 -10.21 2.32
N VAL A 27 -9.89 -11.33 1.67
CA VAL A 27 -11.21 -11.58 1.08
C VAL A 27 -12.32 -11.57 2.14
N LYS A 28 -12.06 -12.10 3.35
CA LYS A 28 -13.01 -12.06 4.46
C LYS A 28 -13.22 -10.63 4.99
N LEU A 29 -12.16 -9.83 5.05
CA LEU A 29 -12.24 -8.43 5.46
C LEU A 29 -12.99 -7.58 4.42
N ALA A 30 -12.73 -7.78 3.12
CA ALA A 30 -13.38 -7.07 2.03
C ALA A 30 -14.89 -7.32 1.94
N LYS A 31 -15.40 -8.42 2.50
CA LYS A 31 -16.85 -8.69 2.61
C LYS A 31 -17.54 -7.89 3.71
N LYS A 32 -16.79 -7.24 4.60
CA LYS A 32 -17.35 -6.42 5.68
C LYS A 32 -17.60 -5.01 5.17
N LYS A 33 -18.53 -4.31 5.82
CA LYS A 33 -18.76 -2.88 5.60
C LYS A 33 -17.67 -2.07 6.33
N THR A 34 -16.47 -2.05 5.77
CA THR A 34 -15.28 -1.35 6.27
C THR A 34 -14.53 -0.74 5.09
N ILE A 35 -13.74 0.29 5.35
CA ILE A 35 -12.66 0.70 4.46
C ILE A 35 -11.51 -0.30 4.67
N LEU A 36 -10.96 -0.85 3.59
CA LEU A 36 -9.80 -1.73 3.62
C LEU A 36 -8.62 -1.08 2.92
N ALA A 37 -7.60 -0.74 3.71
CA ALA A 37 -6.35 -0.19 3.23
C ALA A 37 -5.22 -1.21 3.33
N ALA A 38 -4.21 -1.09 2.48
CA ALA A 38 -2.96 -1.84 2.63
C ALA A 38 -1.74 -1.04 2.20
N ASP A 39 -0.58 -1.37 2.80
CA ASP A 39 0.72 -0.95 2.26
C ASP A 39 1.26 -2.03 1.32
N VAL A 40 1.73 -1.63 0.12
CA VAL A 40 2.38 -2.48 -0.88
C VAL A 40 3.49 -3.34 -0.28
N GLN A 41 4.19 -2.83 0.74
CA GLN A 41 5.21 -3.56 1.49
C GLN A 41 4.74 -4.95 1.94
N SER A 42 3.48 -5.05 2.35
CA SER A 42 2.80 -6.27 2.79
C SER A 42 2.83 -7.38 1.76
N PHE A 43 3.09 -7.05 0.49
CA PHE A 43 3.00 -7.98 -0.61
C PHE A 43 4.28 -8.10 -1.41
N ILE A 44 5.18 -7.12 -1.42
CA ILE A 44 6.40 -7.21 -2.24
C ILE A 44 7.62 -7.74 -1.49
N ARG A 45 7.66 -7.64 -0.16
CA ARG A 45 8.81 -8.12 0.63
C ARG A 45 8.64 -9.60 0.94
N VAL A 46 9.66 -10.41 0.68
CA VAL A 46 9.71 -11.81 1.09
C VAL A 46 10.93 -12.05 1.96
N ASN A 47 10.84 -13.01 2.88
CA ASN A 47 11.97 -13.48 3.65
C ASN A 47 12.82 -14.44 2.79
N ASP A 48 14.03 -14.02 2.47
CA ASP A 48 15.07 -14.83 1.85
C ASP A 48 16.20 -15.03 2.86
N ASN A 49 16.18 -16.17 3.56
CA ASN A 49 17.19 -16.57 4.54
C ASN A 49 17.48 -15.52 5.63
N GLY A 50 16.42 -14.91 6.19
CA GLY A 50 16.51 -13.89 7.24
C GLY A 50 16.66 -12.47 6.69
N LYS A 51 16.71 -12.28 5.37
CA LYS A 51 16.76 -10.97 4.72
C LYS A 51 15.45 -10.69 3.99
N LEU A 52 14.86 -9.53 4.26
CA LEU A 52 13.70 -9.06 3.51
C LEU A 52 14.15 -8.48 2.16
N ILE A 53 13.76 -9.13 1.07
CA ILE A 53 14.05 -8.69 -0.29
C ILE A 53 12.76 -8.41 -1.06
N PRO A 54 12.73 -7.43 -1.97
CA PRO A 54 11.61 -7.26 -2.88
C PRO A 54 11.56 -8.42 -3.88
N LYS A 55 10.36 -8.93 -4.16
CA LYS A 55 10.08 -9.88 -5.24
C LYS A 55 8.86 -9.46 -6.03
N GLU A 56 8.83 -9.91 -7.28
CA GLU A 56 7.66 -9.75 -8.15
C GLU A 56 6.38 -10.23 -7.46
N TRP A 57 5.28 -9.56 -7.76
CA TRP A 57 3.97 -9.83 -7.18
C TRP A 57 2.96 -10.17 -8.28
N PRO A 58 2.93 -11.45 -8.74
CA PRO A 58 1.99 -11.89 -9.77
C PRO A 58 0.53 -11.75 -9.37
N GLU A 59 0.21 -11.96 -8.08
CA GLU A 59 -1.15 -11.96 -7.54
C GLU A 59 -1.72 -10.55 -7.28
N LYS A 60 -0.99 -9.50 -7.68
CA LYS A 60 -1.36 -8.10 -7.38
C LYS A 60 -2.77 -7.76 -7.80
N GLN A 61 -3.22 -8.16 -8.99
CA GLN A 61 -4.56 -7.87 -9.47
C GLN A 61 -5.64 -8.44 -8.52
N SER A 62 -5.47 -9.70 -8.12
CA SER A 62 -6.44 -10.41 -7.28
C SER A 62 -6.54 -9.78 -5.89
N ILE A 63 -5.44 -9.27 -5.33
CA ILE A 63 -5.44 -8.62 -4.02
C ILE A 63 -5.92 -7.17 -4.12
N LEU A 64 -5.39 -6.40 -5.06
CA LEU A 64 -5.67 -4.96 -5.16
C LEU A 64 -7.14 -4.68 -5.47
N SER A 65 -7.81 -5.56 -6.21
CA SER A 65 -9.27 -5.45 -6.48
C SER A 65 -10.16 -5.57 -5.23
N HIS A 66 -9.60 -5.93 -4.08
CA HIS A 66 -10.31 -6.00 -2.79
C HIS A 66 -10.05 -4.79 -1.88
N LEU A 67 -9.13 -3.89 -2.25
CA LEU A 67 -8.74 -2.76 -1.41
C LEU A 67 -9.47 -1.49 -1.84
N ASP A 68 -9.79 -0.65 -0.86
CA ASP A 68 -10.29 0.71 -1.10
C ASP A 68 -9.12 1.70 -1.25
N ILE A 69 -8.09 1.53 -0.42
CA ILE A 69 -6.93 2.43 -0.36
C ILE A 69 -5.64 1.60 -0.50
N LEU A 70 -4.75 2.02 -1.40
CA LEU A 70 -3.42 1.44 -1.51
C LEU A 70 -2.35 2.49 -1.22
N LYS A 71 -1.47 2.17 -0.28
CA LYS A 71 -0.30 2.98 0.04
C LYS A 71 0.95 2.30 -0.50
N THR A 72 1.86 3.09 -1.06
CA THR A 72 3.20 2.66 -1.47
C THR A 72 4.20 3.81 -1.30
N ASP A 73 5.50 3.52 -1.38
CA ASP A 73 6.52 4.54 -1.59
C ASP A 73 7.04 4.58 -3.04
N ALA A 74 7.78 5.63 -3.40
CA ALA A 74 8.29 5.79 -4.76
C ALA A 74 9.20 4.65 -5.24
N VAL A 75 9.96 4.01 -4.33
CA VAL A 75 10.84 2.87 -4.68
C VAL A 75 10.01 1.64 -4.97
N GLU A 76 9.00 1.38 -4.15
CA GLU A 76 8.06 0.27 -4.33
C GLU A 76 7.21 0.43 -5.59
N ALA A 77 6.74 1.64 -5.88
CA ALA A 77 6.02 1.94 -7.11
C ALA A 77 6.86 1.65 -8.37
N GLU A 78 8.15 1.99 -8.34
CA GLU A 78 9.09 1.66 -9.42
C GLU A 78 9.30 0.14 -9.55
N LEU A 79 9.36 -0.59 -8.43
CA LEU A 79 9.43 -2.06 -8.45
C LEU A 79 8.18 -2.70 -9.09
N LEU A 80 7.00 -2.09 -8.92
CA LEU A 80 5.74 -2.62 -9.45
C LEU A 80 5.53 -2.37 -10.95
N PHE A 81 5.99 -1.21 -11.45
CA PHE A 81 5.65 -0.73 -12.80
C PHE A 81 6.84 -0.36 -13.67
N GLY A 82 8.06 -0.53 -13.16
CA GLY A 82 9.28 -0.01 -13.76
C GLY A 82 9.36 1.52 -13.65
N LYS A 83 10.38 2.08 -14.28
CA LYS A 83 10.64 3.53 -14.26
C LYS A 83 9.50 4.31 -14.91
N CYS A 84 8.71 4.99 -14.10
CA CYS A 84 7.68 5.95 -14.53
C CYS A 84 7.52 7.05 -13.46
N ASP A 85 6.83 8.13 -13.82
CA ASP A 85 6.52 9.20 -12.86
C ASP A 85 5.42 8.77 -11.88
N LEU A 86 5.33 9.46 -10.74
CA LEU A 86 4.39 9.11 -9.65
C LEU A 86 2.92 9.21 -10.09
N TYR A 87 2.59 10.11 -11.01
CA TYR A 87 1.22 10.28 -11.49
C TYR A 87 0.79 9.09 -12.34
N THR A 88 1.68 8.63 -13.23
CA THR A 88 1.49 7.41 -14.01
C THR A 88 1.40 6.18 -13.10
N ALA A 89 2.28 6.06 -12.09
CA ALA A 89 2.23 4.95 -11.14
C ALA A 89 0.90 4.93 -10.35
N ALA A 90 0.43 6.09 -9.88
CA ALA A 90 -0.83 6.23 -9.16
C ALA A 90 -2.03 5.76 -9.99
N LYS A 91 -2.12 6.21 -11.26
CA LYS A 91 -3.18 5.77 -12.18
C LYS A 91 -3.12 4.27 -12.43
N LYS A 92 -1.92 3.73 -12.70
CA LYS A 92 -1.75 2.27 -12.88
C LYS A 92 -2.20 1.48 -11.66
N MET A 93 -1.94 1.96 -10.44
CA MET A 93 -2.42 1.30 -9.22
C MET A 93 -3.94 1.37 -9.10
N HIS A 94 -4.52 2.55 -9.34
CA HIS A 94 -5.96 2.75 -9.32
C HIS A 94 -6.69 1.82 -10.32
N ASP A 95 -6.15 1.67 -11.53
CA ASP A 95 -6.70 0.79 -12.56
C ASP A 95 -6.71 -0.70 -12.15
N LEU A 96 -5.95 -1.10 -11.13
CA LEU A 96 -5.95 -2.47 -10.59
C LEU A 96 -7.04 -2.69 -9.54
N GLY A 97 -7.71 -1.64 -9.04
CA GLY A 97 -8.80 -1.77 -8.07
C GLY A 97 -8.95 -0.63 -7.05
N PRO A 98 -7.89 -0.22 -6.33
CA PRO A 98 -7.97 0.77 -5.27
C PRO A 98 -8.58 2.10 -5.73
N GLN A 99 -9.57 2.59 -4.98
CA GLN A 99 -10.23 3.86 -5.26
C GLN A 99 -9.31 5.05 -4.94
N GLU A 100 -8.51 4.93 -3.89
CA GLU A 100 -7.50 5.91 -3.49
C GLU A 100 -6.10 5.29 -3.49
N VAL A 101 -5.12 6.06 -3.96
CA VAL A 101 -3.71 5.67 -3.97
C VAL A 101 -2.88 6.74 -3.28
N VAL A 102 -2.11 6.34 -2.27
CA VAL A 102 -1.17 7.21 -1.54
C VAL A 102 0.26 6.80 -1.89
N ILE A 103 1.07 7.73 -2.39
CA ILE A 103 2.47 7.50 -2.71
C ILE A 103 3.34 8.46 -1.93
N THR A 104 4.09 7.93 -0.95
CA THR A 104 5.09 8.75 -0.24
C THR A 104 6.41 8.76 -0.99
N HIS A 105 7.07 9.91 -1.06
CA HIS A 105 8.41 10.03 -1.62
C HIS A 105 9.33 10.78 -0.65
N ARG A 106 10.51 11.20 -1.12
CA ARG A 106 11.50 11.87 -0.28
C ARG A 106 10.99 13.20 0.27
N ASP A 107 10.33 13.98 -0.58
CA ASP A 107 10.04 15.39 -0.34
C ASP A 107 8.58 15.64 0.06
N GLY A 108 7.73 14.60 0.08
CA GLY A 108 6.29 14.75 0.26
C GLY A 108 5.51 13.47 0.00
N LEU A 109 4.24 13.65 -0.30
CA LEU A 109 3.34 12.60 -0.74
C LEU A 109 2.44 13.06 -1.89
N LEU A 110 2.01 12.10 -2.70
CA LEU A 110 1.00 12.26 -3.73
C LEU A 110 -0.20 11.37 -3.38
N VAL A 111 -1.41 11.91 -3.42
CA VAL A 111 -2.66 11.17 -3.36
C VAL A 111 -3.36 11.26 -4.70
N TYR A 112 -3.85 10.13 -5.19
CA TYR A 112 -4.78 10.07 -6.31
C TYR A 112 -6.11 9.52 -5.81
N ALA A 113 -7.16 10.33 -5.90
CA ALA A 113 -8.51 10.01 -5.42
C ALA A 113 -9.55 10.77 -6.25
N ASP A 114 -10.68 10.13 -6.55
CA ASP A 114 -11.77 10.71 -7.32
C ASP A 114 -11.34 11.36 -8.65
N GLY A 115 -10.35 10.77 -9.33
CA GLY A 115 -9.80 11.29 -10.58
C GLY A 115 -8.90 12.53 -10.45
N ASN A 116 -8.61 12.97 -9.22
CA ASN A 116 -7.82 14.15 -8.91
C ASN A 116 -6.49 13.79 -8.23
N PHE A 117 -5.50 14.67 -8.38
CA PHE A 117 -4.21 14.57 -7.71
C PHE A 117 -4.09 15.62 -6.62
N TYR A 118 -3.59 15.21 -5.47
CA TYR A 118 -3.29 16.06 -4.33
C TYR A 118 -1.84 15.80 -3.92
N GLU A 119 -1.00 16.83 -3.91
CA GLU A 119 0.42 16.69 -3.60
C GLU A 119 0.79 17.64 -2.46
N GLU A 120 1.48 17.12 -1.44
CA GLU A 120 1.91 17.90 -0.29
C GLU A 120 3.36 17.61 0.06
N LYS A 121 4.07 18.63 0.53
CA LYS A 121 5.49 18.53 0.88
C LYS A 121 5.69 18.22 2.35
N PHE A 122 6.73 17.45 2.66
CA PHE A 122 7.25 17.33 4.01
C PHE A 122 8.21 18.48 4.30
N PHE A 123 8.11 19.05 5.51
CA PHE A 123 8.99 20.14 5.98
C PHE A 123 9.81 19.72 7.21
N PRO A 124 10.63 18.66 7.13
CA PRO A 124 11.46 18.26 8.26
C PRO A 124 12.57 19.28 8.50
N LYS A 125 12.83 19.63 9.76
CA LYS A 125 14.05 20.37 10.14
C LYS A 125 15.30 19.51 9.94
N GLU A 126 15.19 18.21 10.24
CA GLU A 126 16.26 17.21 10.12
C GLU A 126 15.68 15.84 9.71
N ILE A 127 16.47 15.00 9.03
CA ILE A 127 16.07 13.67 8.57
C ILE A 127 16.61 12.60 9.53
N ILE A 128 16.07 12.57 10.76
CA ILE A 128 16.45 11.58 11.79
C ILE A 128 15.41 10.44 11.86
N GLY A 129 14.12 10.76 11.70
CA GLY A 129 13.00 9.81 11.88
C GLY A 129 12.35 9.34 10.59
N ARG A 130 13.12 9.03 9.53
CA ARG A 130 12.54 8.61 8.24
C ARG A 130 11.77 7.28 8.34
N SER A 131 12.24 6.35 9.16
CA SER A 131 11.61 5.04 9.34
C SER A 131 10.20 5.20 9.90
N GLY A 132 9.24 4.46 9.35
CA GLY A 132 7.82 4.56 9.72
C GLY A 132 7.06 5.70 9.06
N ARG A 133 7.70 6.51 8.19
CA ARG A 133 7.01 7.59 7.47
C ARG A 133 5.80 7.11 6.68
N GLY A 134 5.92 5.98 5.98
CA GLY A 134 4.82 5.39 5.22
C GLY A 134 3.64 5.05 6.12
N ASP A 135 3.92 4.29 7.18
CA ASP A 135 2.92 3.87 8.18
C ASP A 135 2.30 5.04 8.94
N THR A 136 3.03 6.13 9.12
CA THR A 136 2.50 7.35 9.77
C THR A 136 1.57 8.14 8.84
N CYS A 137 1.73 8.01 7.52
CA CYS A 137 0.93 8.74 6.53
C CYS A 137 -0.39 8.05 6.17
N ILE A 138 -0.54 6.75 6.45
CA ILE A 138 -1.71 5.94 6.09
C ILE A 138 -2.73 5.86 7.24
#